data_AF-A0A1F6ZIB7-F1
#
_entry.id   AF-A0A1F6ZIB7-F1
#
_cell.length_a   1.000
_cell.length_b   1.000
_cell.length_c   1.000
_cell.angle_alpha   90.00
_cell.angle_beta   90.00
_cell.angle_gamma   90.00
#
_symmetry.space_group_name_H-M   'P 1'
#
loop_
_entity.id
_entity.type
_entity.pdbx_description
1 polymer ?
#
loop_
_entity_poly.entity_id
_entity_poly.type
_entity_poly.pdbx_seq_one_letter_code
_entity_poly.pdbx_strand_id
1 'polypeptide(L)'
;MKKKNGAEFGESEIQILQESRELGELKYKIHELLKKLIVKTELGELEEGWADDINFDIGACTIYSCGYYSQLTLTDEDGEEHELDRDLGAVRELYRELKRRAEEFDYLIQNRSLKTAVKVFEKPFHIKLENLARK
;
A
#
# COMPACT_ATOMS: atom_id res chain seq x y z
N MET A 1 30.62 39.13 -11.12
CA MET A 1 30.01 38.77 -9.81
C MET A 1 29.17 37.52 -10.01
N LYS A 2 29.59 36.37 -9.48
CA LYS A 2 28.78 35.13 -9.49
C LYS A 2 28.03 35.06 -8.16
N LYS A 3 26.71 35.30 -8.17
CA LYS A 3 25.85 34.97 -7.02
C LYS A 3 25.66 33.46 -7.04
N LYS A 4 26.32 32.74 -6.12
CA LYS A 4 25.99 31.36 -5.79
C LYS A 4 24.71 31.40 -4.95
N ASN A 5 23.56 31.18 -5.57
CA ASN A 5 22.33 30.86 -4.85
C ASN A 5 22.35 29.35 -4.62
N GLY A 6 23.09 28.90 -3.60
CA GLY A 6 22.90 27.56 -3.05
C GLY A 6 21.85 27.67 -1.97
N ALA A 7 20.67 27.10 -2.17
CA ALA A 7 19.71 26.93 -1.09
C ALA A 7 20.32 25.93 -0.10
N GLU A 8 20.72 26.40 1.08
CA GLU A 8 21.08 25.55 2.21
C GLU A 8 19.77 25.10 2.87
N PHE A 9 19.30 23.91 2.52
CA PHE A 9 18.16 23.30 3.21
C PHE A 9 18.59 22.83 4.60
N GLY A 10 17.76 23.08 5.61
CA GLY A 10 18.00 22.55 6.96
C GLY A 10 17.82 21.03 7.01
N GLU A 11 18.51 20.34 7.93
CA GLU A 11 18.43 18.88 8.09
C GLU A 11 16.98 18.37 8.22
N SER A 12 16.09 19.15 8.85
CA SER A 12 14.66 18.85 8.97
C SER A 12 13.89 18.90 7.64
N GLU A 13 14.23 19.82 6.75
CA GLU A 13 13.57 19.94 5.43
C GLU A 13 13.99 18.79 4.52
N ILE A 14 15.26 18.38 4.60
CA ILE A 14 15.77 17.21 3.87
C ILE A 14 15.05 15.94 4.34
N GLN A 15 14.86 15.77 5.65
CA GLN A 15 14.14 14.62 6.21
C GLN A 15 12.68 14.55 5.71
N ILE A 16 11.95 15.67 5.71
CA ILE A 16 10.56 15.73 5.21
C ILE A 16 10.50 15.36 3.72
N LEU A 17 11.43 15.86 2.92
CA LEU A 17 11.49 15.54 1.48
C LEU A 17 11.78 14.06 1.24
N GLN A 18 12.65 13.45 2.04
CA GLN A 18 12.96 12.03 1.97
C GLN A 18 11.73 11.18 2.34
N GLU A 19 11.04 11.51 3.43
CA GLU A 19 9.83 10.80 3.86
C GLU A 19 8.69 10.93 2.84
N SER A 20 8.47 12.12 2.29
CA SER A 20 7.46 12.35 1.26
C SER A 20 7.75 11.56 -0.02
N ARG A 21 9.02 11.52 -0.44
CA ARG A 21 9.44 10.71 -1.59
C ARG A 21 9.22 9.22 -1.33
N GLU A 22 9.63 8.73 -0.17
CA GLU A 22 9.47 7.32 0.18
C GLU A 22 8.00 6.92 0.23
N LEU A 23 7.13 7.78 0.79
CA LEU A 23 5.70 7.57 0.83
C LEU A 23 5.13 7.37 -0.58
N GLY A 24 5.46 8.26 -1.52
CA GLY A 24 5.04 8.14 -2.92
C GLY A 24 5.55 6.84 -3.57
N GLU A 25 6.82 6.50 -3.37
CA GLU A 25 7.41 5.27 -3.90
C GLU A 25 6.74 3.99 -3.34
N LEU A 26 6.39 3.99 -2.06
CA LEU A 26 5.70 2.85 -1.43
C LEU A 26 4.26 2.72 -1.91
N LYS A 27 3.51 3.82 -2.04
CA LYS A 27 2.14 3.79 -2.56
C LYS A 27 2.10 3.22 -3.98
N TYR A 28 3.03 3.65 -4.83
CA TYR A 28 3.18 3.06 -6.16
C TYR A 28 3.51 1.57 -6.12
N LYS A 29 4.45 1.14 -5.28
CA LYS A 29 4.81 -0.28 -5.13
C LYS A 29 3.66 -1.13 -4.61
N ILE A 30 2.86 -0.61 -3.68
CA ILE A 30 1.65 -1.25 -3.18
C ILE A 30 0.66 -1.41 -4.33
N HIS A 31 0.36 -0.33 -5.05
CA HIS A 31 -0.55 -0.35 -6.19
C HIS A 31 -0.18 -1.45 -7.20
N GLU A 32 1.05 -1.45 -7.68
CA GLU A 32 1.58 -2.44 -8.63
C GLU A 32 1.55 -3.88 -8.09
N LEU A 33 1.74 -4.05 -6.78
CA LEU A 33 1.64 -5.35 -6.14
C LEU A 33 0.19 -5.84 -6.11
N LEU A 34 -0.76 -4.97 -5.76
CA LEU A 34 -2.18 -5.30 -5.71
C LEU A 34 -2.71 -5.70 -7.10
N LYS A 35 -2.33 -5.00 -8.18
CA LYS A 35 -2.70 -5.39 -9.56
C LYS A 35 -2.31 -6.83 -9.86
N LYS A 36 -1.07 -7.19 -9.53
CA LYS A 36 -0.54 -8.54 -9.75
C LYS A 36 -1.27 -9.57 -8.90
N LEU A 37 -1.62 -9.23 -7.67
CA LEU A 37 -2.34 -10.12 -6.77
C LEU A 37 -3.77 -10.34 -7.24
N ILE A 38 -4.49 -9.32 -7.69
CA ILE A 38 -5.86 -9.48 -8.23
C ILE A 38 -5.87 -10.44 -9.40
N VAL A 39 -4.98 -10.24 -10.39
CA VAL A 39 -4.88 -11.13 -11.56
C VAL A 39 -4.60 -12.59 -11.17
N LYS A 40 -3.87 -12.81 -10.06
CA LYS A 40 -3.50 -14.15 -9.59
C LYS A 40 -4.54 -14.79 -8.67
N THR A 41 -5.30 -14.00 -7.92
CA THR A 41 -6.09 -14.47 -6.77
C THR A 41 -7.59 -14.25 -6.91
N GLU A 42 -8.01 -13.30 -7.76
CA GLU A 42 -9.40 -12.86 -7.91
C GLU A 42 -10.04 -12.34 -6.61
N LEU A 43 -9.22 -11.94 -5.61
CA LEU A 43 -9.67 -11.38 -4.33
C LEU A 43 -9.91 -9.87 -4.39
N GLY A 44 -10.57 -9.39 -5.43
CA GLY A 44 -10.83 -7.97 -5.58
C GLY A 44 -11.16 -7.57 -6.99
N GLU A 45 -11.25 -6.26 -7.18
CA GLU A 45 -11.68 -5.64 -8.43
C GLU A 45 -10.63 -4.66 -8.91
N LEU A 46 -10.30 -4.75 -10.20
CA LEU A 46 -9.52 -3.77 -10.93
C LEU A 46 -10.49 -3.00 -11.83
N GLU A 47 -10.68 -1.72 -11.57
CA GLU A 47 -11.45 -0.86 -12.46
C GLU A 47 -10.50 -0.27 -13.51
N GLU A 48 -10.53 -0.86 -14.70
CA GLU A 48 -9.73 -0.43 -15.85
C GLU A 48 -10.29 0.88 -16.43
N GLY A 49 -10.08 1.97 -15.68
CA GLY A 49 -10.37 3.35 -16.07
C GLY A 49 -9.11 4.19 -16.19
N TRP A 50 -9.28 5.50 -16.41
CA TRP A 50 -8.16 6.44 -16.44
C TRP A 50 -7.50 6.61 -15.06
N ALA A 51 -8.24 6.32 -13.99
CA ALA A 51 -7.77 6.42 -12.61
C ALA A 51 -6.96 5.18 -12.16
N ASP A 52 -7.14 4.04 -12.84
CA ASP A 52 -6.50 2.77 -12.52
C ASP A 52 -6.76 2.39 -11.06
N ASP A 53 -8.04 2.16 -10.72
CA ASP A 53 -8.49 1.96 -9.34
C ASP A 53 -8.50 0.48 -8.98
N ILE A 54 -8.13 0.18 -7.73
CA ILE A 54 -8.05 -1.17 -7.19
C ILE A 54 -8.79 -1.24 -5.86
N ASN A 55 -9.63 -2.26 -5.70
CA ASN A 55 -10.09 -2.74 -4.41
C ASN A 55 -9.59 -4.17 -4.20
N PHE A 56 -8.87 -4.42 -3.11
CA PHE A 56 -8.32 -5.74 -2.82
C PHE A 56 -8.72 -6.21 -1.41
N ASP A 57 -9.34 -7.39 -1.34
CA ASP A 57 -9.81 -7.97 -0.09
C ASP A 57 -8.69 -8.73 0.62
N ILE A 58 -8.50 -8.41 1.90
CA ILE A 58 -7.46 -9.01 2.75
C ILE A 58 -7.97 -9.19 4.17
N GLY A 59 -8.10 -10.44 4.59
CA GLY A 59 -8.72 -10.81 5.86
C GLY A 59 -10.18 -10.37 5.88
N ALA A 60 -10.53 -9.51 6.83
CA ALA A 60 -11.82 -8.84 6.92
C ALA A 60 -11.76 -7.36 6.48
N CYS A 61 -10.68 -6.95 5.84
CA CYS A 61 -10.43 -5.58 5.41
C CYS A 61 -10.39 -5.49 3.88
N THR A 62 -10.55 -4.28 3.35
CA THR A 62 -10.36 -3.99 1.92
C THR A 62 -9.34 -2.86 1.77
N ILE A 63 -8.38 -3.04 0.86
CA ILE A 63 -7.41 -2.00 0.50
C ILE A 63 -7.88 -1.37 -0.80
N TYR A 64 -8.16 -0.08 -0.76
CA TYR A 64 -8.38 0.75 -1.94
C TYR A 64 -7.09 1.43 -2.35
N SER A 65 -6.77 1.41 -3.65
CA SER A 65 -5.64 2.13 -4.21
C SER A 65 -5.97 2.75 -5.57
N CYS A 66 -5.76 4.06 -5.70
CA CYS A 66 -5.85 4.79 -6.97
C CYS A 66 -4.45 5.00 -7.56
N GLY A 67 -4.20 4.49 -8.76
CA GLY A 67 -2.93 4.66 -9.45
C GLY A 67 -2.67 6.12 -9.85
N TYR A 68 -3.69 6.79 -10.40
CA TYR A 68 -3.57 8.15 -10.93
C TYR A 68 -3.35 9.20 -9.83
N TYR A 69 -4.20 9.20 -8.81
CA TYR A 69 -4.08 10.15 -7.68
C TYR A 69 -3.06 9.69 -6.64
N SER A 70 -2.49 8.50 -6.82
CA SER A 70 -1.65 7.85 -5.82
C SER A 70 -2.34 7.88 -4.46
N GLN A 71 -3.60 7.44 -4.36
CA GLN A 71 -4.35 7.38 -3.09
C GLN A 71 -4.29 5.97 -2.50
N LEU A 72 -4.36 5.88 -1.17
CA LEU A 72 -4.38 4.61 -0.47
C LEU A 72 -5.25 4.69 0.77
N THR A 73 -6.28 3.85 0.82
CA THR A 73 -7.24 3.76 1.91
C THR A 73 -7.35 2.31 2.37
N LEU A 74 -7.43 2.09 3.68
CA LEU A 74 -7.78 0.80 4.26
C LEU A 74 -9.17 0.90 4.88
N THR A 75 -10.09 0.04 4.46
CA THR A 75 -11.36 -0.16 5.14
C THR A 75 -11.22 -1.35 6.07
N ASP A 76 -11.46 -1.17 7.36
CA ASP A 76 -11.33 -2.25 8.36
C ASP A 76 -12.58 -3.15 8.44
N GLU A 77 -12.56 -4.10 9.39
CA GLU A 77 -13.64 -5.09 9.57
C GLU A 77 -14.97 -4.49 10.04
N ASP A 78 -14.93 -3.29 10.65
CA ASP A 78 -16.10 -2.55 11.08
C ASP A 78 -16.63 -1.63 9.95
N GLY A 79 -15.93 -1.57 8.82
CA GLY A 79 -16.24 -0.71 7.68
C GLY A 79 -15.73 0.72 7.83
N GLU A 80 -14.87 1.00 8.80
CA GLU A 80 -14.27 2.33 8.98
C GLU A 80 -13.13 2.54 7.97
N GLU A 81 -13.13 3.70 7.32
CA GLU A 81 -12.13 4.08 6.32
C GLU A 81 -10.95 4.81 6.96
N HIS A 82 -9.73 4.34 6.66
CA HIS A 82 -8.48 4.87 7.14
C HIS A 82 -7.63 5.37 5.97
N GLU A 83 -7.60 6.69 5.76
CA GLU A 83 -6.77 7.31 4.72
C GLU A 83 -5.28 7.24 5.11
N LEU A 84 -4.45 6.60 4.27
CA LEU A 84 -3.03 6.35 4.56
C LEU A 84 -2.10 7.33 3.85
N ASP A 85 -2.66 8.35 3.19
CA ASP A 85 -1.96 9.27 2.30
C ASP A 85 -0.87 10.12 2.96
N ARG A 86 -0.84 10.14 4.30
CA ARG A 86 0.13 10.90 5.10
C ARG A 86 0.82 10.05 6.17
N ASP A 87 0.48 8.77 6.30
CA ASP A 87 1.02 7.89 7.35
C ASP A 87 2.08 6.95 6.77
N LEU A 88 3.32 7.44 6.69
CA LEU A 88 4.46 6.63 6.20
C LEU A 88 4.68 5.37 7.04
N GLY A 89 4.40 5.43 8.35
CA GLY A 89 4.49 4.26 9.23
C GLY A 89 3.54 3.17 8.77
N ALA A 90 2.24 3.49 8.70
CA ALA A 90 1.20 2.56 8.26
C ALA A 90 1.45 2.04 6.84
N VAL A 91 1.85 2.91 5.91
CA VAL A 91 2.16 2.51 4.51
C VAL A 91 3.34 1.53 4.44
N ARG A 92 4.39 1.72 5.25
CA ARG A 92 5.52 0.77 5.34
C ARG A 92 5.07 -0.58 5.91
N GLU A 93 4.23 -0.57 6.94
CA GLU A 93 3.69 -1.80 7.54
C GLU A 93 2.84 -2.58 6.53
N LEU A 94 1.91 -1.88 5.87
CA LEU A 94 1.06 -2.41 4.82
C LEU A 94 1.88 -3.04 3.68
N TYR A 95 2.86 -2.31 3.14
CA TYR A 95 3.72 -2.83 2.07
C TYR A 95 4.47 -4.10 2.49
N ARG A 96 5.04 -4.11 3.69
CA ARG A 96 5.79 -5.25 4.22
C ARG A 96 4.90 -6.48 4.41
N GLU A 97 3.70 -6.29 4.95
CA GLU A 97 2.76 -7.40 5.15
C GLU A 97 2.22 -7.93 3.81
N LEU A 98 1.84 -7.06 2.87
CA LEU A 98 1.44 -7.46 1.52
C LEU A 98 2.54 -8.23 0.80
N LYS A 99 3.78 -7.73 0.86
CA LYS A 99 4.92 -8.40 0.25
C LYS A 99 5.15 -9.78 0.86
N ARG A 100 5.09 -9.90 2.20
CA ARG A 100 5.23 -11.18 2.91
C ARG A 100 4.15 -12.18 2.46
N ARG A 101 2.89 -11.74 2.38
CA ARG A 101 1.78 -12.58 1.91
C ARG A 101 1.92 -12.97 0.44
N ALA A 102 2.38 -12.07 -0.42
CA ALA A 102 2.65 -12.35 -1.82
C ALA A 102 3.76 -13.40 -1.99
N GLU A 103 4.85 -13.29 -1.22
CA GLU A 103 5.92 -14.30 -1.21
C GLU A 103 5.44 -15.65 -0.69
N GLU A 104 4.63 -15.68 0.37
CA GLU A 104 4.00 -16.90 0.89
C GLU A 104 3.04 -17.52 -0.15
N PHE A 105 2.24 -16.70 -0.83
CA PHE A 105 1.38 -17.13 -1.93
C PHE A 105 2.17 -17.74 -3.08
N ASP A 106 3.22 -17.06 -3.56
CA ASP A 106 4.06 -17.54 -4.66
C ASP A 106 4.81 -18.82 -4.30
N TYR A 107 5.20 -19.01 -3.03
CA TYR A 107 5.74 -20.28 -2.56
C TYR A 107 4.68 -21.39 -2.57
N LEU A 108 3.46 -21.11 -2.10
CA LEU A 108 2.38 -22.10 -2.04
C LEU A 108 1.86 -22.48 -3.41
N ILE A 109 1.78 -21.57 -4.38
CA ILE A 109 1.29 -21.89 -5.74
C ILE A 109 2.26 -22.83 -6.47
N GLN A 110 3.56 -22.75 -6.19
CA GLN A 110 4.57 -23.64 -6.77
C GLN A 110 4.51 -25.06 -6.20
N ASN A 111 4.04 -25.23 -4.96
CA ASN A 111 4.12 -26.49 -4.22
C ASN A 111 2.75 -27.13 -3.92
N ARG A 112 1.65 -26.38 -4.06
CA ARG A 112 0.29 -26.77 -3.67
C ARG A 112 -0.72 -26.29 -4.72
N SER A 113 -1.98 -26.07 -4.29
CA SER A 113 -3.08 -25.60 -5.13
C SER A 113 -3.36 -24.12 -4.90
N LEU A 114 -3.93 -23.45 -5.93
CA LEU A 114 -4.42 -22.07 -5.84
C LEU A 114 -5.36 -21.87 -4.64
N LYS A 115 -6.31 -22.79 -4.44
CA LYS A 115 -7.23 -22.78 -3.30
C LYS A 115 -6.54 -22.76 -1.95
N THR A 116 -5.34 -23.33 -1.83
CA THR A 116 -4.56 -23.27 -0.58
C THR A 116 -3.76 -21.98 -0.49
N ALA A 117 -3.19 -21.51 -1.59
CA ALA A 117 -2.38 -20.30 -1.63
C ALA A 117 -3.22 -19.05 -1.31
N VAL A 118 -4.44 -18.96 -1.85
CA VAL A 118 -5.36 -17.83 -1.62
C VAL A 118 -5.68 -17.62 -0.12
N LYS A 119 -5.69 -18.70 0.68
CA LYS A 119 -5.93 -18.63 2.13
C LYS A 119 -4.92 -17.79 2.90
N VAL A 120 -3.75 -17.49 2.32
CA VAL A 120 -2.79 -16.56 2.92
C VAL A 120 -3.42 -15.19 3.12
N PHE A 121 -4.26 -14.76 2.18
CA PHE A 121 -4.93 -13.47 2.22
C PHE A 121 -6.16 -13.46 3.12
N GLU A 122 -6.80 -14.60 3.37
CA GLU A 122 -7.92 -14.75 4.32
C GLU A 122 -7.51 -14.59 5.79
N LYS A 123 -6.21 -14.65 6.11
CA LYS A 123 -5.72 -14.51 7.48
C LYS A 123 -5.99 -13.10 8.03
N PRO A 124 -6.23 -12.94 9.35
CA PRO A 124 -6.41 -11.63 9.97
C PRO A 124 -5.32 -10.65 9.56
N PHE A 125 -5.72 -9.44 9.22
CA PHE A 125 -4.85 -8.38 8.73
C PHE A 125 -4.84 -7.25 9.75
N HIS A 126 -3.65 -6.92 10.27
CA HIS A 126 -3.49 -5.90 11.29
C HIS A 126 -2.30 -5.02 10.91
N ILE A 127 -2.54 -3.73 10.79
CA ILE A 127 -1.48 -2.71 10.66
C ILE A 127 -1.61 -1.73 11.83
N LYS A 128 -0.50 -1.19 12.29
CA LYS A 128 -0.52 -0.09 13.26
C LYS A 128 -0.78 1.20 12.51
N LEU A 129 -1.86 1.86 12.89
CA LEU A 129 -2.23 3.17 12.41
C LEU A 129 -1.63 4.17 13.40
N GLU A 130 -0.47 4.73 13.07
CA GLU A 130 0.28 5.56 14.03
C GLU A 130 -0.22 7.02 14.06
N ASN A 131 -0.95 7.50 13.05
CA ASN A 131 -1.27 8.93 12.93
C ASN A 131 -2.68 9.31 12.38
N LEU A 132 -3.75 8.56 12.68
CA LEU A 132 -5.09 8.93 12.18
C LEU A 132 -5.79 10.07 12.95
N ALA A 133 -5.21 10.54 14.05
CA ALA A 133 -5.82 11.56 14.90
C ALA A 133 -5.25 12.96 14.65
N ARG A 134 -5.45 13.55 13.47
CA ARG A 134 -5.45 15.02 13.29
C ARG A 134 -6.46 15.45 12.22
N LYS A 135 -7.73 15.51 12.61
CA LYS A 135 -8.71 16.42 12.00
C LYS A 135 -8.39 17.87 12.42
#